data_AF-A0A971TGE0-F1
#
_entry.id   AF-A0A971TGE0-F1
#
_cell.length_a   1.000
_cell.length_b   1.000
_cell.length_c   1.000
_cell.angle_alpha   90.00
_cell.angle_beta   90.00
_cell.angle_gamma   90.00
#
_symmetry.space_group_name_H-M   'P 1'
#
loop_
_entity.id
_entity.type
_entity.pdbx_description
1 polymer ?
#
loop_
_entity_poly.entity_id
_entity_poly.type
_entity_poly.pdbx_seq_one_letter_code
_entity_poly.pdbx_strand_id
1 'polypeptide(L)'
;MIETRLQLFLIVISLTFLIYIFSLVRKEKLELKYTLAWCLMGLVLVMIAVQPQIVEIIAELLGVGLPVNAVFLLGIFCILVILLTLTVAISRTSIRTKRLIQEMAIMKYEMDKNALCQGSRDVDDNCEIDCK
;
A
#
# COMPACT_ATOMS: atom_id res chain seq x y z
N MET A 1 -42.42 14.05 -6.64
CA MET A 1 -42.46 12.88 -5.75
C MET A 1 -41.48 11.86 -6.31
N ILE A 2 -40.26 11.81 -5.78
CA ILE A 2 -39.33 10.74 -6.10
C ILE A 2 -39.86 9.50 -5.36
N GLU A 3 -40.20 8.45 -6.11
CA GLU A 3 -40.69 7.18 -5.58
C GLU A 3 -39.81 6.72 -4.42
N THR A 4 -40.42 6.51 -3.24
CA THR A 4 -39.76 6.01 -2.00
C THR A 4 -38.92 4.76 -2.24
N ARG A 5 -39.24 4.00 -3.30
CA ARG A 5 -38.50 2.85 -3.80
C ARG A 5 -37.05 3.19 -4.21
N LEU A 6 -36.84 4.32 -4.89
CA LEU A 6 -35.52 4.74 -5.35
C LEU A 6 -34.65 5.22 -4.17
N GLN A 7 -35.28 5.92 -3.22
CA GLN A 7 -34.62 6.41 -2.02
C GLN A 7 -34.20 5.26 -1.10
N LEU A 8 -35.06 4.24 -0.94
CA LEU A 8 -34.73 3.01 -0.20
C LEU A 8 -33.58 2.24 -0.87
N PHE A 9 -33.58 2.12 -2.20
CA PHE A 9 -32.51 1.48 -2.95
C PHE A 9 -31.16 2.17 -2.75
N LEU A 10 -31.14 3.51 -2.81
CA LEU A 10 -29.94 4.30 -2.55
C LEU A 10 -29.42 4.13 -1.13
N ILE A 11 -30.31 4.10 -0.13
CA ILE A 11 -29.94 3.88 1.27
C ILE A 11 -29.31 2.49 1.45
N VAL A 12 -29.90 1.43 0.87
CA VAL A 12 -29.40 0.05 0.98
C VAL A 12 -28.06 -0.13 0.27
N ILE A 13 -27.90 0.44 -0.93
CA ILE A 13 -26.64 0.41 -1.67
C ILE A 13 -25.54 1.16 -0.89
N SER A 14 -25.87 2.32 -0.32
CA SER A 14 -24.93 3.11 0.50
C SER A 14 -24.49 2.34 1.75
N LEU A 15 -25.42 1.74 2.50
CA LEU A 15 -25.09 0.89 3.66
C LEU A 15 -24.22 -0.31 3.28
N THR A 16 -24.53 -0.97 2.16
CA THR A 16 -23.77 -2.14 1.69
C THR A 16 -22.36 -1.76 1.28
N PHE A 17 -22.19 -0.62 0.59
CA PHE A 17 -20.89 -0.07 0.23
C PHE A 17 -20.07 0.31 1.47
N LEU A 18 -20.72 0.89 2.48
CA LEU A 18 -20.11 1.27 3.76
C LEU A 18 -19.59 0.03 4.50
N ILE A 19 -20.38 -1.04 4.58
CA ILE A 19 -19.99 -2.31 5.20
C ILE A 19 -18.85 -2.98 4.40
N TYR A 20 -18.89 -2.92 3.07
CA TYR A 20 -17.87 -3.49 2.20
C TYR A 20 -16.50 -2.82 2.44
N ILE A 21 -16.45 -1.49 2.47
CA ILE A 21 -15.22 -0.73 2.78
C ILE A 21 -14.69 -1.07 4.18
N PHE A 22 -15.58 -1.14 5.18
CA PHE A 22 -15.21 -1.51 6.55
C PHE A 22 -14.61 -2.92 6.65
N SER A 23 -15.15 -3.86 5.86
CA SER A 23 -14.66 -5.24 5.79
C SER A 23 -13.30 -5.35 5.09
N LEU A 24 -13.02 -4.47 4.13
CA LEU A 24 -11.76 -4.40 3.38
C LEU A 24 -10.62 -3.86 4.25
N VAL A 25 -10.92 -2.83 5.04
CA VAL A 25 -10.03 -2.25 6.07
C VAL A 25 -9.63 -3.30 7.11
N ARG A 26 -10.57 -4.14 7.55
CA ARG A 26 -10.34 -5.09 8.65
C ARG A 26 -9.47 -6.31 8.26
N LYS A 27 -9.18 -6.53 6.98
CA LYS A 27 -8.41 -7.71 6.50
C LYS A 27 -6.87 -7.55 6.55
N GLU A 28 -6.37 -6.51 7.23
CA GLU A 28 -5.08 -6.42 7.95
C GLU A 28 -4.03 -7.53 7.70
N LYS A 29 -3.09 -7.31 6.77
CA LYS A 29 -1.81 -8.07 6.68
C LYS A 29 -0.57 -7.25 6.29
N LEU A 30 -0.62 -5.91 6.27
CA LEU A 30 0.51 -5.07 5.84
C LEU A 30 0.67 -3.86 6.77
N GLU A 31 1.93 -3.48 7.04
CA GLU A 31 2.41 -2.53 8.07
C GLU A 31 1.44 -1.36 8.37
N LEU A 32 1.00 -1.27 9.63
CA LEU A 32 0.06 -0.29 10.23
C LEU A 32 0.19 1.16 9.73
N LYS A 33 1.40 1.62 9.37
CA LYS A 33 1.65 2.98 8.89
C LYS A 33 1.03 3.29 7.53
N TYR A 34 0.99 2.32 6.62
CA TYR A 34 0.49 2.55 5.26
C TYR A 34 -1.02 2.34 5.17
N THR A 35 -1.55 1.41 5.95
CA THR A 35 -2.99 1.10 6.02
C THR A 35 -3.79 2.25 6.68
N LEU A 36 -3.17 3.04 7.57
CA LEU A 36 -3.82 4.16 8.25
C LEU A 36 -4.24 5.30 7.30
N ALA A 37 -3.37 5.67 6.35
CA ALA A 37 -3.66 6.70 5.35
C ALA A 37 -4.78 6.25 4.39
N TRP A 38 -4.80 4.96 4.07
CA TRP A 38 -5.84 4.30 3.30
C TRP A 38 -7.19 4.27 4.00
N CYS A 39 -7.20 3.99 5.31
CA CYS A 39 -8.40 4.10 6.14
C CYS A 39 -8.98 5.51 6.15
N LEU A 40 -8.13 6.52 6.36
CA LEU A 40 -8.54 7.93 6.37
C LEU A 40 -9.11 8.37 5.02
N MET A 41 -8.45 8.03 3.92
CA MET A 41 -8.94 8.35 2.57
C MET A 41 -10.24 7.60 2.22
N GLY A 42 -10.34 6.31 2.58
CA GLY A 42 -11.57 5.53 2.41
C GLY A 42 -12.72 6.11 3.23
N LEU A 43 -12.46 6.55 4.45
CA LEU A 43 -13.44 7.20 5.32
C LEU A 43 -13.95 8.51 4.71
N VAL A 44 -13.05 9.36 4.19
CA VAL A 44 -13.41 10.63 3.53
C VAL A 44 -14.26 10.37 2.28
N LEU A 45 -13.88 9.38 1.46
CA LEU A 45 -14.63 9.03 0.26
C LEU A 45 -16.04 8.52 0.59
N VAL A 46 -16.17 7.70 1.63
CA VAL A 46 -17.47 7.21 2.13
C VAL A 46 -18.31 8.38 2.67
N MET A 47 -17.69 9.33 3.38
CA MET A 47 -18.39 10.51 3.90
C MET A 47 -18.97 11.37 2.77
N ILE A 48 -18.24 11.53 1.66
CA ILE A 48 -18.69 12.23 0.45
C ILE A 48 -19.82 11.45 -0.25
N ALA A 49 -19.75 10.11 -0.27
CA ALA A 49 -20.76 9.26 -0.90
C ALA A 49 -22.10 9.21 -0.13
N VAL A 50 -22.08 9.37 1.20
CA VAL A 50 -23.29 9.32 2.04
C VAL A 50 -24.16 10.58 1.88
N GLN A 51 -23.56 11.74 1.55
CA GLN A 51 -24.29 13.03 1.48
C GLN A 51 -24.18 13.71 0.10
N PRO A 52 -25.18 13.55 -0.80
CA PRO A 52 -25.16 14.15 -2.14
C PRO A 52 -25.17 15.68 -2.14
N GLN A 53 -25.61 16.32 -1.05
CA GLN A 53 -25.57 17.79 -0.90
C GLN A 53 -24.14 18.36 -0.91
N ILE A 54 -23.15 17.61 -0.41
CA ILE A 54 -21.73 18.05 -0.42
C ILE A 54 -21.20 18.05 -1.86
N VAL A 55 -21.63 17.07 -2.65
CA VAL A 55 -21.25 16.95 -4.06
C VAL A 55 -21.82 18.09 -4.89
N GLU A 56 -23.06 18.51 -4.63
CA GLU A 56 -23.68 19.64 -5.33
C GLU A 56 -22.91 20.95 -5.08
N ILE A 57 -22.51 21.23 -3.83
CA ILE A 57 -21.70 22.41 -3.49
C ILE A 57 -20.34 22.38 -4.19
N ILE A 58 -19.70 21.21 -4.23
CA ILE A 58 -18.41 21.04 -4.91
C ILE A 58 -18.55 21.18 -6.43
N ALA A 59 -19.65 20.69 -7.02
CA ALA A 59 -19.93 20.81 -8.44
C ALA A 59 -20.13 22.27 -8.87
N GLU A 60 -20.84 23.07 -8.05
CA GLU A 60 -20.97 24.51 -8.26
C GLU A 60 -19.61 25.22 -8.13
N LEU A 61 -18.79 24.86 -7.14
CA LEU A 61 -17.46 25.45 -6.95
C LEU A 61 -16.50 25.14 -8.11
N LEU A 62 -16.56 23.91 -8.65
CA LEU A 62 -15.77 23.48 -9.80
C LEU A 62 -16.33 24.01 -11.14
N GLY A 63 -17.53 24.61 -11.15
CA GLY A 63 -18.19 25.12 -12.36
C GLY A 63 -18.68 24.02 -13.31
N VAL A 64 -18.95 22.81 -12.80
CA VAL A 64 -19.34 21.65 -13.61
C VAL A 64 -20.86 21.54 -13.64
N GLY A 65 -21.45 21.67 -14.82
CA GLY A 65 -22.92 21.73 -14.99
C GLY A 65 -23.70 20.48 -14.58
N LEU A 66 -23.05 19.34 -14.40
CA LEU A 66 -23.68 18.10 -13.91
C LEU A 66 -22.95 17.63 -12.64
N PRO A 67 -23.64 17.45 -11.50
CA PRO A 67 -23.02 17.01 -10.25
C PRO A 67 -22.33 15.65 -10.38
N VAL A 68 -22.83 14.77 -11.26
CA VAL A 68 -22.22 13.48 -11.59
C VAL A 68 -20.80 13.63 -12.15
N ASN A 69 -20.56 14.64 -12.98
CA ASN A 69 -19.26 14.86 -13.60
C ASN A 69 -18.22 15.34 -12.57
N ALA A 70 -18.64 16.14 -11.58
CA ALA A 70 -17.77 16.57 -10.49
C ALA A 70 -17.30 15.37 -9.64
N VAL A 71 -18.21 14.43 -9.33
CA VAL A 71 -17.85 13.18 -8.63
C VAL A 71 -16.88 12.34 -9.44
N PHE A 72 -17.08 12.24 -10.76
CA PHE A 72 -16.19 11.48 -11.64
C PHE A 72 -14.78 12.06 -11.64
N LEU A 73 -14.65 13.38 -11.73
CA LEU A 73 -13.38 14.08 -11.75
C LEU A 73 -12.64 13.91 -10.41
N LEU A 74 -13.34 14.08 -9.30
CA LEU A 74 -12.82 13.81 -7.95
C LEU A 74 -12.43 12.35 -7.77
N GLY A 75 -13.22 11.41 -8.27
CA GLY A 75 -12.96 9.98 -8.21
C GLY A 75 -11.67 9.60 -8.93
N ILE A 76 -11.47 10.10 -10.16
CA ILE A 76 -10.24 9.89 -10.94
C ILE A 76 -9.04 10.48 -10.20
N PHE A 77 -9.17 11.68 -9.64
CA PHE A 77 -8.11 12.31 -8.87
C PHE A 77 -7.74 11.50 -7.62
N CYS A 78 -8.73 11.06 -6.84
CA CYS A 78 -8.52 10.17 -5.69
C CYS A 78 -7.84 8.86 -6.09
N ILE A 79 -8.28 8.23 -7.19
CA ILE A 79 -7.67 7.01 -7.71
C ILE A 79 -6.21 7.24 -8.09
N LEU A 80 -5.88 8.36 -8.73
CA LEU A 80 -4.49 8.71 -9.05
C LEU A 80 -3.62 8.82 -7.80
N VAL A 81 -4.10 9.51 -6.77
CA VAL A 81 -3.39 9.62 -5.48
C VAL A 81 -3.19 8.25 -4.84
N ILE A 82 -4.21 7.40 -4.90
CA ILE A 82 -4.15 6.02 -4.42
C ILE A 82 -3.08 5.21 -5.19
N LEU A 83 -3.09 5.27 -6.52
CA LEU A 83 -2.14 4.56 -7.37
C LEU A 83 -0.70 5.02 -7.10
N LEU A 84 -0.49 6.33 -6.92
CA LEU A 84 0.82 6.88 -6.59
C LEU A 84 1.28 6.41 -5.21
N THR A 85 0.38 6.42 -4.22
CA THR A 85 0.67 5.93 -2.87
C THR A 85 1.04 4.44 -2.87
N LEU A 86 0.32 3.62 -3.64
CA LEU A 86 0.64 2.20 -3.84
C LEU A 86 2.00 2.01 -4.48
N THR A 87 2.27 2.77 -5.54
CA THR A 87 3.52 2.69 -6.28
C THR A 87 4.71 3.01 -5.36
N VAL A 88 4.59 4.05 -4.53
CA VAL A 88 5.61 4.42 -3.54
C VAL A 88 5.75 3.33 -2.46
N ALA A 89 4.65 2.77 -1.97
CA ALA A 89 4.69 1.70 -0.96
C ALA A 89 5.38 0.44 -1.51
N ILE A 90 5.02 0.01 -2.71
CA ILE A 90 5.65 -1.11 -3.42
C ILE A 90 7.14 -0.84 -3.65
N SER A 91 7.50 0.39 -4.06
CA SER A 91 8.89 0.79 -4.27
C SER A 91 9.72 0.69 -2.98
N ARG A 92 9.20 1.20 -1.86
CA ARG A 92 9.88 1.10 -0.55
C ARG A 92 10.08 -0.36 -0.11
N THR A 93 9.07 -1.20 -0.30
CA THR A 93 9.17 -2.63 0.00
C THR A 93 10.24 -3.31 -0.86
N SER A 94 10.28 -3.01 -2.17
CA SER A 94 11.30 -3.54 -3.08
C SER A 94 12.71 -3.13 -2.66
N ILE A 95 12.92 -1.87 -2.25
CA ILE A 95 14.22 -1.37 -1.78
C ILE A 95 14.66 -2.11 -0.52
N ARG A 96 13.76 -2.32 0.45
CA ARG A 96 14.06 -3.07 1.68
C ARG A 96 14.46 -4.51 1.37
N THR A 97 13.73 -5.19 0.48
CA THR A 97 14.07 -6.56 0.05
C THR A 97 15.44 -6.61 -0.63
N LYS A 98 15.76 -5.65 -1.51
CA LYS A 98 17.08 -5.58 -2.15
C LYS A 98 18.20 -5.39 -1.13
N ARG A 99 18.00 -4.54 -0.11
CA ARG A 99 18.98 -4.33 0.96
C ARG A 99 19.22 -5.61 1.77
N LEU A 100 18.15 -6.30 2.16
CA LEU A 100 18.27 -7.58 2.88
C LEU A 100 19.00 -8.64 2.05
N ILE A 101 18.75 -8.70 0.74
CA ILE A 101 19.48 -9.60 -0.16
C ILE A 101 20.97 -9.22 -0.21
N GLN A 102 21.30 -7.93 -0.26
CA GLN A 102 22.69 -7.46 -0.26
C GLN A 102 23.40 -7.79 1.05
N GLU A 103 22.76 -7.55 2.20
CA GLU A 103 23.30 -7.90 3.51
C GLU A 103 23.54 -9.42 3.63
N MET A 104 22.58 -10.24 3.17
CA MET A 104 22.77 -11.70 3.11
C MET A 104 23.91 -12.13 2.17
N ALA A 105 24.06 -11.46 1.02
CA ALA A 105 25.13 -11.78 0.07
C ALA A 105 26.52 -11.48 0.65
N ILE A 106 26.68 -10.35 1.34
CA ILE A 106 27.93 -9.98 2.02
C ILE A 106 28.24 -10.98 3.14
N MET A 107 27.26 -11.28 4.00
CA MET A 107 27.43 -12.27 5.07
C MET A 107 27.86 -13.64 4.51
N LYS A 108 27.24 -14.09 3.42
CA LYS A 108 27.59 -15.37 2.80
C LYS A 108 28.99 -15.37 2.19
N TYR A 109 29.42 -14.25 1.62
CA TYR A 109 30.78 -14.09 1.09
C TYR A 109 31.84 -14.13 2.19
N GLU A 110 31.60 -13.48 3.34
CA GLU A 110 32.53 -13.52 4.47
C GLU A 110 32.66 -14.93 5.07
N MET A 111 31.55 -15.67 5.16
CA MET A 111 31.57 -17.08 5.59
C MET A 111 32.40 -17.95 4.64
N ASP A 112 32.21 -17.80 3.34
CA ASP A 112 32.94 -18.58 2.32
C ASP A 112 34.45 -18.24 2.33
N LYS A 113 34.79 -16.95 2.43
CA LYS A 113 36.18 -16.50 2.57
C LYS A 113 36.83 -17.04 3.84
N ASN A 114 36.13 -17.03 4.98
CA ASN A 114 36.66 -17.57 6.23
C ASN A 114 36.88 -19.08 6.15
N ALA A 115 36.00 -19.82 5.46
CA ALA A 115 36.18 -21.25 5.20
C ALA A 115 37.41 -21.51 4.30
N LEU A 116 37.63 -20.70 3.27
CA LEU A 116 38.82 -20.77 2.42
C LEU A 116 40.11 -20.42 3.19
N CYS A 117 40.09 -19.38 4.03
CA CYS A 117 41.23 -18.99 4.86
C CYS A 117 41.52 -19.97 6.01
N GLN A 118 40.55 -20.77 6.47
CA GLN A 118 40.82 -21.91 7.36
C GLN A 118 41.58 -23.00 6.61
N GLY A 119 41.13 -23.37 5.41
CA GLY A 119 41.82 -24.35 4.57
C GLY A 119 43.27 -23.98 4.22
N SER A 120 43.59 -22.71 3.96
CA SER A 120 44.99 -22.28 3.78
C SER A 120 45.81 -22.23 5.07
N ARG A 121 45.20 -21.97 6.24
CA ARG A 121 45.90 -21.99 7.53
C ARG A 121 46.29 -23.42 7.92
N ASP A 122 45.40 -24.38 7.72
CA ASP A 122 45.69 -25.80 7.96
C ASP A 122 46.81 -26.33 7.04
N VAL A 123 46.96 -25.78 5.82
CA VAL A 123 48.04 -26.16 4.89
C VAL A 123 49.40 -25.57 5.29
N ASP A 124 49.46 -24.34 5.78
CA ASP A 124 50.69 -23.72 6.30
C ASP A 124 51.17 -24.42 7.58
N ASP A 125 50.27 -24.70 8.53
CA ASP A 125 50.59 -25.44 9.77
C ASP A 125 51.07 -26.87 9.45
N ASN A 126 50.47 -27.53 8.46
CA ASN A 126 50.88 -28.90 8.08
C ASN A 126 52.24 -28.91 7.33
N CYS A 127 52.60 -27.83 6.63
CA CYS A 127 53.92 -27.68 6.02
C CYS A 127 55.01 -27.40 7.08
N GLU A 128 54.66 -26.71 8.17
CA GLU A 128 55.57 -26.47 9.30
C GLU A 128 55.81 -27.72 10.16
N ILE A 129 54.86 -28.67 10.21
CA ILE A 129 55.03 -29.98 10.85
C ILE A 129 55.88 -30.94 10.00
N ASP A 130 55.79 -30.88 8.67
CA ASP A 130 56.54 -31.77 7.75
C ASP A 130 58.02 -31.35 7.56
N CYS A 131 58.41 -30.16 8.04
CA CYS A 131 59.76 -29.61 7.89
C CYS A 131 60.69 -29.84 9.11
N LYS A 132 60.35 -30.76 10.01
CA LYS A 132 61.12 -31.09 11.23
C LYS A 132 61.40 -32.58 11.36
#